data_AF-A0A2P8QYE1-F1
#
_entry.id   AF-A0A2P8QYE1-F1
#
_cell.length_a   1.000
_cell.length_b   1.000
_cell.length_c   1.000
_cell.angle_alpha   90.00
_cell.angle_beta   90.00
_cell.angle_gamma   90.00
#
_symmetry.space_group_name_H-M   'P 1'
#
loop_
_entity.id
_entity.type
_entity.pdbx_description
1 polymer ?
#
loop_
_entity_poly.entity_id
_entity_poly.type
_entity_poly.pdbx_seq_one_letter_code
_entity_poly.pdbx_strand_id
1 'polypeptide(L)'
;MKKRVLVIISALFLASSLNAGDILTGDTKLACEAILCLSSGTRPSECSPSLKRYFSIHHRHWSDTVNARRNFLRLCPVGSSAVDDKVFADLRDNVLPNLSADKCTAEWLNNHPETKCVKENCGDKRCHCIEYKYRPRTKLFGFCNALYNHKYTNVKPKNVCKNTRWYSSIEWSSEKAYTNISKDEYNNLKAKGFKNLIVNTSSSKFCKRSNSEFCKTYYKVENIKKDCWVNKD
;
A
#
# COMPACT_ATOMS: atom_id res chain seq x y z
N MET A 1 59.78 28.82 53.31
CA MET A 1 60.25 27.86 52.30
C MET A 1 59.05 27.11 51.72
N LYS A 2 59.15 26.80 50.42
CA LYS A 2 58.11 26.26 49.53
C LYS A 2 57.49 24.94 50.03
N LYS A 3 56.18 24.75 49.83
CA LYS A 3 55.59 23.80 48.85
C LYS A 3 54.07 23.73 48.99
N ARG A 4 53.38 24.00 47.87
CA ARG A 4 51.96 23.69 47.65
C ARG A 4 51.82 22.17 47.47
N VAL A 5 50.81 21.56 48.08
CA VAL A 5 50.27 20.27 47.61
C VAL A 5 48.74 20.36 47.67
N LEU A 6 48.13 20.45 46.49
CA LEU A 6 46.71 20.19 46.29
C LEU A 6 46.47 18.69 46.48
N VAL A 7 45.46 18.33 47.27
CA VAL A 7 44.90 16.97 47.29
C VAL A 7 43.45 17.08 46.84
N ILE A 8 43.20 16.68 45.60
CA ILE A 8 41.87 16.48 45.02
C ILE A 8 41.50 15.02 45.29
N ILE A 9 40.52 14.77 46.18
CA ILE A 9 39.95 13.44 46.37
C ILE A 9 38.72 13.33 45.49
N SER A 10 38.84 12.41 44.54
CA SER A 10 37.88 12.02 43.52
C SER A 10 36.61 11.44 44.15
N ALA A 11 35.47 12.11 43.94
CA ALA A 11 34.15 11.54 44.12
C ALA A 11 33.75 10.83 42.82
N LEU A 12 33.94 9.51 42.78
CA LEU A 12 33.42 8.64 41.73
C LEU A 12 31.90 8.54 41.85
N PHE A 13 31.20 9.46 41.21
CA PHE A 13 29.80 9.28 40.85
C PHE A 13 29.72 8.21 39.76
N LEU A 14 29.37 6.98 40.14
CA LEU A 14 28.91 5.94 39.20
C LEU A 14 27.47 6.29 38.78
N ALA A 15 27.35 7.22 37.85
CA ALA A 15 26.14 7.37 37.04
C ALA A 15 26.18 6.31 35.93
N SER A 16 25.52 5.18 36.14
CA SER A 16 25.18 4.24 35.07
C SER A 16 24.00 4.78 34.27
N SER A 17 24.27 5.81 33.46
CA SER A 17 23.41 6.17 32.34
C SER A 17 23.54 5.10 31.25
N LEU A 18 22.47 4.34 31.05
CA LEU A 18 22.21 3.59 29.81
C LEU A 18 22.49 4.51 28.62
N ASN A 19 23.58 4.24 27.90
CA ASN A 19 23.93 4.99 26.70
C ASN A 19 22.97 4.61 25.57
N ALA A 20 22.18 5.59 25.13
CA ALA A 20 21.45 5.57 23.87
C ALA A 20 22.41 5.68 22.66
N GLY A 21 23.35 4.74 22.53
CA GLY A 21 24.47 4.84 21.59
C GLY A 21 25.25 3.57 21.32
N ASP A 22 24.72 2.37 21.62
CA ASP A 22 25.28 1.16 21.00
C ASP A 22 25.01 1.25 19.50
N ILE A 23 26.06 1.53 18.72
CA ILE A 23 25.99 1.51 17.25
C ILE A 23 25.66 0.08 16.86
N LEU A 24 24.37 -0.19 16.64
CA LEU A 24 23.93 -1.43 16.04
C LEU A 24 24.56 -1.49 14.64
N THR A 25 25.21 -2.60 14.31
CA THR A 25 25.83 -2.82 12.99
C THR A 25 25.26 -4.07 12.33
N GLY A 26 25.47 -4.18 11.02
CA GLY A 26 25.07 -5.37 10.25
C GLY A 26 23.58 -5.71 10.35
N ASP A 27 23.28 -7.00 10.40
CA ASP A 27 21.91 -7.53 10.43
C ASP A 27 21.14 -7.12 11.69
N THR A 28 21.82 -6.86 12.82
CA THR A 28 21.18 -6.38 14.05
C THR A 28 20.52 -5.01 13.85
N LYS A 29 21.24 -4.07 13.21
CA LYS A 29 20.71 -2.75 12.84
C LYS A 29 19.51 -2.90 11.90
N LEU A 30 19.69 -3.68 10.84
CA LEU A 30 18.66 -3.88 9.81
C LEU A 30 17.41 -4.55 10.37
N ALA A 31 17.55 -5.45 11.34
CA ALA A 31 16.42 -6.08 12.02
C ALA A 31 15.57 -5.07 12.78
N CYS A 32 16.18 -4.22 13.60
CA CYS A 32 15.46 -3.17 14.32
C CYS A 32 14.78 -2.18 13.37
N GLU A 33 15.50 -1.72 12.36
CA GLU A 33 14.96 -0.83 11.34
C GLU A 33 13.81 -1.50 10.55
N ALA A 34 13.92 -2.78 10.23
CA ALA A 34 12.85 -3.52 9.56
C ALA A 34 11.58 -3.58 10.41
N ILE A 35 11.67 -3.81 11.72
CA ILE A 35 10.50 -3.78 12.62
C ILE A 35 9.82 -2.41 12.53
N LEU A 36 10.58 -1.32 12.66
CA LEU A 36 10.04 0.04 12.58
C LEU A 36 9.40 0.33 11.21
N CYS A 37 10.11 0.02 10.12
CA CYS A 37 9.65 0.27 8.76
C CYS A 37 8.43 -0.58 8.36
N LEU A 38 8.37 -1.85 8.75
CA LEU A 38 7.22 -2.71 8.48
C LEU A 38 5.99 -2.30 9.29
N SER A 39 6.21 -1.77 10.50
CA SER A 39 5.18 -1.24 11.38
C SER A 39 4.74 0.18 11.01
N SER A 40 5.44 0.80 10.05
CA SER A 40 5.16 2.14 9.56
C SER A 40 4.30 2.15 8.29
N GLY A 41 3.26 2.98 8.25
CA GLY A 41 2.41 3.25 7.09
C GLY A 41 3.14 4.05 6.00
N THR A 42 4.12 4.86 6.40
CA THR A 42 5.04 5.59 5.51
C THR A 42 6.42 4.95 5.58
N ARG A 43 7.06 4.76 4.43
CA ARG A 43 8.36 4.10 4.33
C ARG A 43 9.28 4.98 3.51
N PRO A 44 10.04 5.87 4.16
CA PRO A 44 10.97 6.73 3.45
C PRO A 44 12.16 5.91 2.93
N SER A 45 13.03 6.52 2.12
CA SER A 45 14.07 5.80 1.40
C SER A 45 15.07 5.12 2.33
N GLU A 46 15.24 5.61 3.57
CA GLU A 46 16.05 5.05 4.64
C GLU A 46 15.59 3.64 5.06
N CYS A 47 14.32 3.29 4.83
CA CYS A 47 13.82 1.94 5.09
C CYS A 47 14.30 0.92 4.05
N SER A 48 14.77 1.36 2.88
CA SER A 48 15.06 0.49 1.74
C SER A 48 16.07 -0.63 2.05
N PRO A 49 17.22 -0.37 2.73
CA PRO A 49 18.19 -1.42 3.04
C PRO A 49 17.59 -2.52 3.92
N SER A 50 16.87 -2.11 4.97
CA SER A 50 16.31 -3.00 6.00
C SER A 50 15.14 -3.81 5.46
N LEU A 51 14.27 -3.18 4.67
CA LEU A 51 13.20 -3.89 3.96
C LEU A 51 13.74 -4.82 2.88
N LYS A 52 14.76 -4.41 2.11
CA LYS A 52 15.41 -5.27 1.11
C LYS A 52 16.01 -6.51 1.78
N ARG A 53 16.70 -6.34 2.91
CA ARG A 53 17.22 -7.48 3.68
C ARG A 53 16.09 -8.39 4.16
N TYR A 54 15.05 -7.83 4.78
CA TYR A 54 13.91 -8.60 5.29
C TYR A 54 13.20 -9.40 4.18
N PHE A 55 12.86 -8.75 3.07
CA PHE A 55 12.14 -9.41 1.97
C PHE A 55 13.03 -10.34 1.14
N SER A 56 14.36 -10.19 1.18
CA SER A 56 15.29 -11.18 0.60
C SER A 56 15.25 -12.53 1.31
N ILE A 57 14.81 -12.56 2.58
CA ILE A 57 14.60 -13.79 3.33
C ILE A 57 13.33 -14.46 2.79
N HIS A 58 13.56 -15.46 1.94
CA HIS A 58 12.54 -16.31 1.36
C HIS A 58 13.10 -17.72 1.17
N HIS A 59 12.26 -18.70 1.40
CA HIS A 59 12.55 -20.12 1.22
C HIS A 59 11.47 -20.77 0.36
N ARG A 60 11.72 -21.99 -0.10
CA ARG A 60 10.75 -22.77 -0.89
C ARG A 60 9.43 -22.95 -0.14
N HIS A 61 9.48 -23.18 1.18
CA HIS A 61 8.31 -23.34 2.02
C HIS A 61 8.02 -22.06 2.81
N TRP A 62 6.73 -21.73 2.90
CA TRP A 62 6.27 -20.54 3.63
C TRP A 62 6.61 -20.61 5.12
N SER A 63 6.44 -21.76 5.76
CA SER A 63 6.82 -21.99 7.16
C SER A 63 8.28 -21.63 7.43
N ASP A 64 9.19 -22.03 6.53
CA ASP A 64 10.62 -21.78 6.67
C ASP A 64 10.92 -20.29 6.50
N THR A 65 10.24 -19.64 5.55
CA THR A 65 10.30 -18.18 5.35
C THR A 65 9.87 -17.43 6.62
N VAL A 66 8.75 -17.82 7.22
CA VAL A 66 8.23 -17.23 8.46
C VAL A 66 9.24 -17.43 9.60
N ASN A 67 9.77 -18.64 9.76
CA ASN A 67 10.74 -18.94 10.81
C ASN A 67 12.05 -18.13 10.64
N ALA A 68 12.57 -18.05 9.42
CA ALA A 68 13.78 -17.27 9.13
C ALA A 68 13.57 -15.76 9.34
N ARG A 69 12.42 -15.22 8.91
CA ARG A 69 12.05 -13.82 9.16
C ARG A 69 11.91 -13.52 10.64
N ARG A 70 11.24 -14.41 11.40
CA ARG A 70 11.16 -14.31 12.86
C ARG A 70 12.56 -14.26 13.49
N ASN A 71 13.45 -15.16 13.09
CA ASN A 71 14.81 -15.21 13.63
C ASN A 71 15.61 -13.94 13.29
N PHE A 72 15.47 -13.42 12.07
CA PHE A 72 16.07 -12.14 11.69
C PHE A 72 15.54 -10.99 12.54
N LEU A 73 14.23 -10.85 12.72
CA LEU A 73 13.66 -9.76 13.54
C LEU A 73 14.08 -9.86 15.02
N ARG A 74 14.30 -11.07 15.53
CA ARG A 74 14.83 -11.32 16.89
C ARG A 74 16.28 -10.90 17.09
N LEU A 75 17.03 -10.61 16.02
CA LEU A 75 18.37 -10.02 16.14
C LEU A 75 18.32 -8.61 16.74
N CYS A 76 17.17 -7.93 16.67
CA CYS A 76 17.01 -6.62 17.27
C CYS A 76 17.04 -6.71 18.80
N PRO A 77 18.04 -6.13 19.49
CA PRO A 77 18.07 -6.10 20.94
C PRO A 77 16.92 -5.23 21.43
N VAL A 78 16.05 -5.81 22.25
CA VAL A 78 15.03 -5.07 22.97
C VAL A 78 15.53 -4.79 24.38
N GLY A 79 15.33 -3.57 24.88
CA GLY A 79 15.65 -3.24 26.27
C GLY A 79 14.88 -4.14 27.23
N SER A 80 15.34 -4.27 28.48
CA SER A 80 14.72 -5.12 29.51
C SER A 80 13.21 -4.91 29.63
N SER A 81 12.73 -3.66 29.56
CA SER A 81 11.28 -3.33 29.60
C SER A 81 10.47 -3.85 28.40
N ALA A 82 11.12 -4.14 27.27
CA ALA A 82 10.51 -4.67 26.07
C ALA A 82 10.70 -6.19 25.91
N VAL A 83 11.56 -6.81 26.74
CA VAL A 83 11.64 -8.29 26.85
C VAL A 83 10.32 -8.85 27.40
N ASP A 84 9.73 -8.17 28.39
CA ASP A 84 8.47 -8.59 29.01
C ASP A 84 7.22 -8.07 28.28
N ASP A 85 7.39 -7.23 27.27
CA ASP A 85 6.29 -6.74 26.45
C ASP A 85 5.83 -7.81 25.44
N LYS A 86 4.94 -8.67 25.91
CA LYS A 86 4.32 -9.73 25.10
C LYS A 86 3.58 -9.20 23.87
N VAL A 87 3.08 -7.96 23.90
CA VAL A 87 2.38 -7.35 22.76
C VAL A 87 3.40 -6.97 21.67
N PHE A 88 4.55 -6.42 22.05
CA PHE A 88 5.63 -6.18 21.10
C PHE A 88 6.22 -7.49 20.56
N ALA A 89 6.43 -8.48 21.44
CA ALA A 89 6.91 -9.80 21.04
C ALA A 89 5.96 -10.45 20.03
N ASP A 90 4.64 -10.30 20.19
CA ASP A 90 3.65 -10.79 19.23
C ASP A 90 3.78 -10.11 17.85
N LEU A 91 3.95 -8.79 17.80
CA LEU A 91 4.23 -8.08 16.55
C LEU A 91 5.43 -8.68 15.83
N ARG A 92 6.55 -8.77 16.54
CA ARG A 92 7.85 -9.18 16.02
C ARG A 92 7.84 -10.66 15.59
N ASP A 93 7.26 -11.52 16.41
CA ASP A 93 7.41 -12.97 16.25
C ASP A 93 6.26 -13.61 15.48
N ASN A 94 5.06 -13.03 15.52
CA ASN A 94 3.86 -13.64 14.96
C ASN A 94 3.22 -12.79 13.86
N VAL A 95 3.13 -11.46 14.02
CA VAL A 95 2.45 -10.64 13.02
C VAL A 95 3.35 -10.39 11.82
N LEU A 96 4.48 -9.69 11.99
CA LEU A 96 5.36 -9.27 10.89
C LEU A 96 5.87 -10.44 10.04
N PRO A 97 6.32 -11.58 10.61
CA PRO A 97 6.81 -12.71 9.80
C PRO A 97 5.74 -13.39 8.97
N ASN A 98 4.49 -13.42 9.45
CA ASN A 98 3.38 -14.15 8.83
C ASN A 98 2.57 -13.35 7.81
N LEU A 99 2.93 -12.10 7.52
CA LEU A 99 2.23 -11.32 6.51
C LEU A 99 3.19 -10.48 5.65
N SER A 100 2.68 -10.07 4.50
CA SER A 100 3.35 -9.13 3.60
C SER A 100 2.92 -7.71 3.94
N ALA A 101 3.64 -7.06 4.86
CA ALA A 101 3.28 -5.72 5.36
C ALA A 101 3.39 -4.63 4.28
N ASP A 102 4.16 -4.88 3.22
CA ASP A 102 4.19 -4.15 1.95
C ASP A 102 2.85 -4.13 1.22
N LYS A 103 2.06 -5.19 1.35
CA LYS A 103 0.74 -5.27 0.71
C LYS A 103 -0.37 -4.55 1.47
N CYS A 104 -0.02 -3.96 2.61
CA CYS A 104 -0.95 -3.26 3.48
C CYS A 104 -0.77 -1.74 3.44
N THR A 105 0.10 -1.21 2.57
CA THR A 105 0.31 0.23 2.39
C THR A 105 -0.72 0.83 1.45
N ALA A 106 -0.98 2.14 1.58
CA ALA A 106 -1.85 2.87 0.68
C ALA A 106 -1.42 2.74 -0.80
N GLU A 107 -0.11 2.86 -1.05
CA GLU A 107 0.48 2.72 -2.39
C GLU A 107 0.17 1.36 -3.01
N TRP A 108 0.41 0.27 -2.27
CA TRP A 108 0.13 -1.07 -2.79
C TRP A 108 -1.36 -1.26 -3.07
N LEU A 109 -2.23 -0.83 -2.15
CA LEU A 109 -3.69 -0.94 -2.29
C LEU A 109 -4.21 -0.17 -3.51
N ASN A 110 -3.66 1.02 -3.80
CA ASN A 110 -4.03 1.83 -4.96
C ASN A 110 -3.58 1.20 -6.29
N ASN A 111 -2.47 0.45 -6.28
CA ASN A 111 -1.95 -0.26 -7.45
C ASN A 111 -2.56 -1.66 -7.66
N HIS A 112 -3.36 -2.14 -6.72
CA HIS A 112 -3.99 -3.47 -6.79
C HIS A 112 -5.51 -3.35 -6.76
N PRO A 113 -6.14 -2.96 -7.87
CA PRO A 113 -7.59 -2.76 -7.94
C PRO A 113 -8.37 -4.04 -7.61
N GLU A 114 -9.65 -3.87 -7.37
CA GLU A 114 -10.59 -4.99 -7.41
C GLU A 114 -10.89 -5.33 -8.87
N THR A 115 -10.97 -6.62 -9.16
CA THR A 115 -11.30 -7.15 -10.47
C THR A 115 -12.58 -7.98 -10.40
N LYS A 116 -13.39 -7.90 -11.45
CA LYS A 116 -14.60 -8.70 -11.58
C LYS A 116 -14.66 -9.28 -12.98
N CYS A 117 -14.74 -10.61 -13.08
CA CYS A 117 -15.07 -11.24 -14.35
C CYS A 117 -16.52 -10.93 -14.72
N VAL A 118 -16.75 -10.46 -15.94
CA VAL A 118 -18.10 -10.19 -16.46
C VAL A 118 -18.46 -11.06 -17.64
N LYS A 119 -17.47 -11.68 -18.28
CA LYS A 119 -17.69 -12.64 -19.36
C LYS A 119 -16.64 -13.73 -19.30
N GLU A 120 -17.13 -14.96 -19.31
CA GLU A 120 -16.31 -16.16 -19.38
C GLU A 120 -16.48 -16.82 -20.74
N ASN A 121 -15.42 -17.50 -21.16
CA ASN A 121 -15.45 -18.43 -22.27
C ASN A 121 -15.22 -19.82 -21.68
N CYS A 122 -16.22 -20.67 -21.78
CA CYS A 122 -16.21 -22.02 -21.25
C CYS A 122 -16.04 -23.02 -22.38
N GLY A 123 -14.97 -23.80 -22.31
CA GLY A 123 -14.86 -25.05 -23.06
C GLY A 123 -15.32 -26.23 -22.20
N ASP A 124 -15.17 -27.44 -22.73
CA ASP A 124 -15.71 -28.67 -22.11
C ASP A 124 -15.19 -28.97 -20.69
N LYS A 125 -13.99 -28.48 -20.34
CA LYS A 125 -13.33 -28.82 -19.05
C LYS A 125 -13.02 -27.61 -18.17
N ARG A 126 -13.00 -26.38 -18.72
CA ARG A 126 -12.59 -25.18 -17.99
C ARG A 126 -13.26 -23.93 -18.58
N CYS A 127 -13.61 -23.01 -17.69
CA CYS A 127 -13.95 -21.64 -18.03
C CYS A 127 -12.75 -20.74 -17.81
N HIS A 128 -12.53 -19.79 -18.73
CA HIS A 128 -11.57 -18.71 -18.55
C HIS A 128 -12.28 -17.37 -18.72
N CYS A 129 -11.96 -16.43 -17.84
CA CYS A 129 -12.48 -15.09 -17.98
C CYS A 129 -11.85 -14.39 -19.19
N ILE A 130 -12.68 -13.88 -20.09
CA ILE A 130 -12.26 -13.15 -21.29
C ILE A 130 -12.54 -11.65 -21.18
N GLU A 131 -13.36 -11.23 -20.22
CA GLU A 131 -13.65 -9.82 -19.99
C GLU A 131 -13.67 -9.49 -18.50
N TYR A 132 -12.79 -8.58 -18.12
CA TYR A 132 -12.69 -8.06 -16.76
C TYR A 132 -13.19 -6.62 -16.68
N LYS A 133 -13.82 -6.31 -15.54
CA LYS A 133 -14.01 -4.95 -15.06
C LYS A 133 -13.10 -4.70 -13.86
N TYR A 134 -12.74 -3.44 -13.70
CA TYR A 134 -11.81 -2.96 -12.69
C TYR A 134 -12.45 -1.85 -11.87
N ARG A 135 -12.08 -1.73 -10.61
CA ARG A 135 -12.35 -0.53 -9.82
C ARG A 135 -11.25 -0.33 -8.79
N PRO A 136 -11.03 0.92 -8.32
CA PRO A 136 -10.11 1.16 -7.23
C PRO A 136 -10.52 0.30 -6.03
N ARG A 137 -9.54 -0.25 -5.33
CA ARG A 137 -9.80 -1.09 -4.16
C ARG A 137 -10.49 -0.28 -3.09
N THR A 138 -11.60 -0.80 -2.57
CA THR A 138 -12.40 -0.14 -1.53
C THR A 138 -12.26 -0.79 -0.16
N LYS A 139 -11.74 -2.02 -0.12
CA LYS A 139 -11.58 -2.81 1.11
C LYS A 139 -10.13 -3.26 1.30
N LEU A 140 -9.68 -3.23 2.56
CA LEU A 140 -8.39 -3.78 2.97
C LEU A 140 -8.42 -5.31 2.81
N PHE A 141 -7.27 -5.94 2.53
CA PHE A 141 -7.19 -7.41 2.58
C PHE A 141 -7.29 -7.91 4.02
N GLY A 142 -7.98 -9.02 4.22
CA GLY A 142 -8.17 -9.60 5.55
C GLY A 142 -6.86 -9.88 6.30
N PHE A 143 -5.80 -10.30 5.59
CA PHE A 143 -4.49 -10.56 6.21
C PHE A 143 -3.82 -9.31 6.79
N CYS A 144 -4.19 -8.11 6.32
CA CYS A 144 -3.67 -6.85 6.86
C CYS A 144 -4.28 -6.49 8.21
N ASN A 145 -5.37 -7.14 8.65
CA ASN A 145 -6.05 -6.79 9.91
C ASN A 145 -5.15 -6.99 11.13
N ALA A 146 -4.30 -8.01 11.12
CA ALA A 146 -3.36 -8.26 12.21
C ALA A 146 -2.37 -7.10 12.36
N LEU A 147 -1.89 -6.54 11.25
CA LEU A 147 -1.01 -5.37 11.25
C LEU A 147 -1.78 -4.09 11.57
N TYR A 148 -2.95 -3.88 10.96
CA TYR A 148 -3.74 -2.65 11.06
C TYR A 148 -4.24 -2.38 12.47
N ASN A 149 -4.62 -3.42 13.21
CA ASN A 149 -5.16 -3.33 14.56
C ASN A 149 -4.10 -3.48 15.66
N HIS A 150 -2.83 -3.71 15.29
CA HIS A 150 -1.78 -3.92 16.27
C HIS A 150 -1.44 -2.63 17.04
N LYS A 151 -1.08 -2.76 18.32
CA LYS A 151 -0.74 -1.62 19.19
C LYS A 151 0.49 -0.84 18.70
N TYR A 152 1.50 -1.57 18.23
CA TYR A 152 2.80 -1.05 17.82
C TYR A 152 2.91 -0.65 16.35
N THR A 153 1.80 -0.46 15.65
CA THR A 153 1.79 -0.12 14.22
C THR A 153 0.99 1.15 13.96
N ASN A 154 1.44 1.93 12.97
CA ASN A 154 0.69 3.05 12.42
C ASN A 154 0.26 2.80 10.96
N VAL A 155 0.40 1.55 10.46
CA VAL A 155 -0.08 1.13 9.13
C VAL A 155 -1.61 1.14 9.11
N LYS A 156 -2.17 2.32 8.91
CA LYS A 156 -3.62 2.57 8.97
C LYS A 156 -4.07 3.39 7.77
N PRO A 157 -3.85 2.92 6.54
CA PRO A 157 -4.33 3.63 5.36
C PRO A 157 -5.85 3.72 5.42
N LYS A 158 -6.38 4.88 5.04
CA LYS A 158 -7.83 5.13 5.03
C LYS A 158 -8.33 5.24 3.62
N ASN A 159 -9.46 4.59 3.38
CA ASN A 159 -10.15 4.70 2.12
C ASN A 159 -10.96 6.01 2.07
N VAL A 160 -10.68 6.88 1.11
CA VAL A 160 -11.39 8.16 0.90
C VAL A 160 -12.43 8.09 -0.22
N CYS A 161 -12.45 7.00 -0.99
CA CYS A 161 -13.44 6.79 -2.03
C CYS A 161 -14.69 6.16 -1.43
N LYS A 162 -15.71 6.99 -1.14
CA LYS A 162 -16.98 6.50 -0.57
C LYS A 162 -17.69 5.49 -1.48
N ASN A 163 -17.74 5.77 -2.79
CA ASN A 163 -18.37 4.93 -3.80
C ASN A 163 -17.48 4.89 -5.05
N THR A 164 -17.16 3.69 -5.54
CA THR A 164 -16.47 3.49 -6.82
C THR A 164 -17.34 2.64 -7.74
N ARG A 165 -17.35 2.99 -9.04
CA ARG A 165 -18.01 2.16 -10.06
C ARG A 165 -17.03 1.20 -10.72
N TRP A 166 -17.57 0.19 -11.39
CA TRP A 166 -16.80 -0.72 -12.22
C TRP A 166 -16.54 -0.09 -13.60
N TYR A 167 -15.29 -0.11 -14.02
CA TYR A 167 -14.80 0.37 -15.31
C TYR A 167 -14.44 -0.81 -16.20
N SER A 168 -14.64 -0.65 -17.51
CA SER A 168 -14.12 -1.60 -18.51
C SER A 168 -12.59 -1.63 -18.50
N SER A 169 -12.00 -2.67 -19.10
CA SER A 169 -10.54 -2.75 -19.29
C SER A 169 -9.97 -1.53 -20.03
N ILE A 170 -10.70 -1.04 -21.04
CA ILE A 170 -10.31 0.11 -21.86
C ILE A 170 -10.37 1.41 -21.04
N GLU A 171 -11.45 1.63 -20.28
CA GLU A 171 -11.54 2.78 -19.38
C GLU A 171 -10.40 2.78 -18.35
N TRP A 172 -10.15 1.62 -17.74
CA TRP A 172 -9.14 1.48 -16.69
C TRP A 172 -7.71 1.74 -17.18
N SER A 173 -7.34 1.18 -18.33
CA SER A 173 -6.00 1.32 -18.91
C SER A 173 -5.76 2.72 -19.49
N SER A 174 -6.79 3.35 -20.05
CA SER A 174 -6.71 4.74 -20.54
C SER A 174 -6.87 5.78 -19.44
N GLU A 175 -7.20 5.34 -18.22
CA GLU A 175 -7.50 6.18 -17.05
C GLU A 175 -8.65 7.17 -17.25
N LYS A 176 -9.52 6.89 -18.23
CA LYS A 176 -10.64 7.74 -18.63
C LYS A 176 -11.94 6.99 -18.47
N ALA A 177 -12.85 7.59 -17.72
CA ALA A 177 -14.23 7.17 -17.56
C ALA A 177 -15.10 7.85 -18.60
N TYR A 178 -15.94 7.10 -19.30
CA TYR A 178 -16.91 7.63 -20.25
C TYR A 178 -18.31 7.51 -19.65
N THR A 179 -18.98 8.64 -19.45
CA THR A 179 -20.35 8.69 -18.95
C THR A 179 -21.25 9.13 -20.09
N ASN A 180 -22.22 8.29 -20.46
CA ASN A 180 -23.21 8.64 -21.47
C ASN A 180 -24.06 9.82 -20.97
N ILE A 181 -24.24 10.83 -21.83
CA ILE A 181 -25.05 12.02 -21.54
C ILE A 181 -26.00 12.29 -22.71
N SER A 182 -27.06 13.05 -22.45
CA SER A 182 -27.95 13.50 -23.52
C SER A 182 -27.26 14.51 -24.44
N LYS A 183 -27.78 14.68 -25.66
CA LYS A 183 -27.31 15.71 -26.60
C LYS A 183 -27.45 17.11 -26.01
N ASP A 184 -28.56 17.37 -25.33
CA ASP A 184 -28.82 18.68 -24.72
C ASP A 184 -27.83 18.96 -23.60
N GLU A 185 -27.55 17.97 -22.74
CA GLU A 185 -26.51 18.08 -21.72
C GLU A 185 -25.13 18.30 -22.34
N TYR A 186 -24.78 17.55 -23.40
CA TYR A 186 -23.53 17.74 -24.13
C TYR A 186 -23.39 19.17 -24.66
N ASN A 187 -24.43 19.69 -25.32
CA ASN A 187 -24.42 21.04 -25.87
C ASN A 187 -24.32 22.10 -24.78
N ASN A 188 -25.05 21.92 -23.67
CA ASN A 188 -25.01 22.80 -22.51
C ASN A 188 -23.61 22.83 -21.87
N LEU A 189 -22.97 21.67 -21.68
CA LEU A 189 -21.60 21.60 -21.17
C LEU A 189 -20.59 22.20 -22.14
N LYS A 190 -20.76 21.95 -23.44
CA LYS A 190 -19.91 22.52 -24.49
C LYS A 190 -20.00 24.05 -24.52
N ALA A 191 -21.20 24.61 -24.42
CA ALA A 191 -21.42 26.06 -24.34
C ALA A 191 -20.79 26.68 -23.08
N LYS A 192 -20.74 25.93 -21.98
CA LYS A 192 -20.03 26.30 -20.75
C LYS A 192 -18.49 26.13 -20.83
N GLY A 193 -17.96 25.74 -21.98
CA GLY A 193 -16.52 25.62 -22.21
C GLY A 193 -15.87 24.32 -21.74
N PHE A 194 -16.67 23.28 -21.41
CA PHE A 194 -16.11 21.97 -21.06
C PHE A 194 -15.41 21.34 -22.26
N LYS A 195 -14.16 20.90 -22.07
CA LYS A 195 -13.33 20.32 -23.14
C LYS A 195 -13.39 18.79 -23.21
N ASN A 196 -13.76 18.12 -22.11
CA ASN A 196 -13.74 16.66 -22.01
C ASN A 196 -15.06 16.03 -22.47
N LEU A 197 -15.43 16.32 -23.71
CA LEU A 197 -16.70 15.89 -24.30
C LEU A 197 -16.43 15.19 -25.63
N ILE A 198 -16.98 13.99 -25.82
CA ILE A 198 -16.76 13.18 -27.02
C ILE A 198 -18.11 12.79 -27.63
N VAL A 199 -18.14 12.73 -28.97
CA VAL A 199 -19.25 12.16 -29.73
C VAL A 199 -18.71 10.98 -30.52
N ASN A 200 -19.29 9.81 -30.29
CA ASN A 200 -19.01 8.63 -31.11
C ASN A 200 -20.15 8.40 -32.08
N THR A 201 -19.81 8.08 -33.33
CA THR A 201 -20.79 7.66 -34.33
C THR A 201 -20.78 6.14 -34.45
N SER A 202 -21.96 5.52 -34.43
CA SER A 202 -22.14 4.08 -34.63
C SER A 202 -21.52 3.62 -35.95
N SER A 203 -20.81 2.50 -35.90
CA SER A 203 -20.16 1.90 -37.07
C SER A 203 -21.10 1.04 -37.92
N SER A 204 -22.41 1.04 -37.63
CA SER A 204 -23.41 0.31 -38.42
C SER A 204 -23.41 0.77 -39.88
N LYS A 205 -23.73 -0.14 -40.81
CA LYS A 205 -23.75 0.17 -42.25
C LYS A 205 -24.68 1.34 -42.58
N PHE A 206 -25.80 1.47 -41.87
CA PHE A 206 -26.69 2.62 -41.99
C PHE A 206 -25.99 3.91 -41.56
N CYS A 207 -25.40 3.94 -40.36
CA CYS A 207 -24.78 5.14 -39.80
C CYS A 207 -23.49 5.56 -40.52
N LYS A 208 -22.85 4.64 -41.26
CA LYS A 208 -21.76 4.97 -42.18
C LYS A 208 -22.24 5.75 -43.42
N ARG A 209 -23.52 5.62 -43.78
CA ARG A 209 -24.13 6.26 -44.97
C ARG A 209 -25.10 7.38 -44.61
N SER A 210 -25.38 7.58 -43.33
CA SER A 210 -26.36 8.54 -42.82
C SER A 210 -25.77 9.31 -41.64
N ASN A 211 -25.94 10.63 -41.63
CA ASN A 211 -25.51 11.50 -40.54
C ASN A 211 -26.63 11.71 -39.49
N SER A 212 -27.52 10.73 -39.34
CA SER A 212 -28.67 10.86 -38.45
C SER A 212 -28.26 10.97 -36.99
N GLU A 213 -29.06 11.68 -36.21
CA GLU A 213 -28.79 11.91 -34.79
C GLU A 213 -28.80 10.61 -33.97
N PHE A 214 -29.64 9.65 -34.33
CA PHE A 214 -29.67 8.35 -33.65
C PHE A 214 -28.37 7.57 -33.79
N CYS A 215 -27.53 7.92 -34.76
CA CYS A 215 -26.23 7.30 -34.96
C CYS A 215 -25.16 7.84 -34.00
N LYS A 216 -25.46 8.89 -33.24
CA LYS A 216 -24.50 9.58 -32.37
C LYS A 216 -24.73 9.19 -30.92
N THR A 217 -23.64 9.09 -30.18
CA THR A 217 -23.66 8.87 -28.74
C THR A 217 -22.71 9.86 -28.10
N TYR A 218 -23.22 10.60 -27.11
CA TYR A 218 -22.52 11.69 -26.46
C TYR A 218 -21.97 11.23 -25.12
N TYR A 219 -20.73 11.60 -24.84
CA TYR A 219 -20.03 11.22 -23.62
C TYR A 219 -19.40 12.43 -22.95
N LYS A 220 -19.56 12.48 -21.62
CA LYS A 220 -18.66 13.22 -20.73
C LYS A 220 -17.49 12.32 -20.36
N VAL A 221 -16.28 12.85 -20.45
CA VAL A 221 -15.05 12.13 -20.10
C VAL A 221 -14.44 12.70 -18.84
N GLU A 222 -14.09 11.83 -17.91
CA GLU A 222 -13.48 12.20 -16.63
C GLU A 222 -12.31 11.28 -16.33
N ASN A 223 -11.30 11.77 -15.62
CA ASN A 223 -10.20 10.92 -15.18
C ASN A 223 -10.70 9.97 -14.08
N ILE A 224 -10.27 8.72 -14.13
CA ILE A 224 -10.58 7.74 -13.07
C ILE A 224 -9.74 8.09 -11.85
N LYS A 225 -10.41 8.40 -10.73
CA LYS A 225 -9.75 8.54 -9.43
C LYS A 225 -9.34 7.15 -8.91
N LYS A 226 -8.05 6.81 -8.99
CA LYS A 226 -7.48 5.51 -8.56
C LYS A 226 -6.89 5.53 -7.15
N ASP A 227 -6.52 6.70 -6.65
CA ASP A 227 -5.94 6.98 -5.34
C ASP A 227 -7.00 6.98 -4.24
N CYS A 228 -7.53 5.80 -3.93
CA CYS A 228 -8.57 5.64 -2.92
C CYS A 228 -8.04 5.45 -1.51
N TRP A 229 -6.80 5.00 -1.34
CA TRP A 229 -6.16 4.83 -0.06
C TRP A 229 -5.14 5.94 0.18
N VAL A 230 -5.21 6.55 1.35
CA VAL A 230 -4.24 7.55 1.82
C VAL A 230 -3.70 7.11 3.17
N ASN A 231 -2.41 7.30 3.40
CA ASN A 231 -1.86 7.15 4.74
C ASN A 231 -2.38 8.29 5.60
N LYS A 232 -2.75 8.00 6.86
CA LYS A 232 -2.92 9.05 7.86
C LYS A 232 -1.66 9.13 8.69
N ASP A 233 -1.19 10.35 8.88
CA ASP A 233 -0.25 10.69 9.94
C ASP A 233 -0.92 10.54 11.32
#